data_AF-A0A838TIA6-F1
#
_entry.id   AF-A0A838TIA6-F1
#
_cell.length_a   1.000
_cell.length_b   1.000
_cell.length_c   1.000
_cell.angle_alpha   90.00
_cell.angle_beta   90.00
_cell.angle_gamma   90.00
#
_symmetry.space_group_name_H-M   'P 1'
#
loop_
_entity.id
_entity.type
_entity.pdbx_description
1 polymer ?
#
loop_
_entity_poly.entity_id
_entity_poly.type
_entity_poly.pdbx_seq_one_letter_code
_entity_poly.pdbx_strand_id
1 'polypeptide(L)'
;PHSLPAEGPVFVGARGGPLSPRIIQLTMERLRGALGLPDSATPHALRHSFATHLLSRGGDLRAIQELLGHASLSTTQIYTGIDTERLFEVYKSAHPRA
;
A
#
# COMPACT_ATOMS: atom_id res chain seq x y z
N PRO A 1 14.92 20.97 3.35
CA PRO A 1 14.95 19.55 2.88
C PRO A 1 15.94 18.75 3.73
N HIS A 2 15.48 17.71 4.43
CA HIS A 2 16.37 16.85 5.21
C HIS A 2 17.25 16.02 4.27
N SER A 3 18.56 16.00 4.47
CA SER A 3 19.44 15.08 3.78
C SER A 3 19.05 13.65 4.17
N LEU A 4 18.56 12.87 3.21
CA LEU A 4 18.23 11.46 3.43
C LEU A 4 19.55 10.67 3.40
N PRO A 5 19.94 10.00 4.49
CA PRO A 5 21.11 9.12 4.46
C PRO A 5 20.87 7.95 3.51
N ALA A 6 21.94 7.43 2.89
CA ALA A 6 21.87 6.25 2.02
C ALA A 6 21.28 5.03 2.76
N GLU A 7 21.56 4.95 4.05
CA GLU A 7 20.97 4.00 4.98
C GLU A 7 20.11 4.75 6.00
N GLY A 8 18.79 4.61 5.90
CA GLY A 8 17.83 5.23 6.80
C GLY A 8 16.40 5.23 6.27
N PRO A 9 15.44 5.78 7.03
CA PRO A 9 14.04 5.79 6.62
C PRO A 9 13.85 6.65 5.36
N VAL A 10 13.19 6.10 4.35
CA VAL A 10 12.84 6.81 3.11
C VAL A 10 11.95 8.02 3.38
N PHE A 11 11.08 7.92 4.39
CA PHE A 11 10.21 9.00 4.84
C PHE A 11 10.61 9.46 6.23
N VAL A 12 10.99 10.74 6.34
CA VAL A 12 11.37 11.38 7.60
C VAL A 12 10.31 12.39 8.03
N GLY A 13 10.10 12.50 9.35
CA GLY A 13 9.32 13.58 9.94
C GLY A 13 10.11 14.90 9.93
N ALA A 14 9.43 16.00 10.25
CA ALA A 14 10.00 17.35 10.26
C ALA A 14 11.21 17.53 11.22
N ARG A 15 11.43 16.58 12.14
CA ARG A 15 12.57 16.55 13.08
C ARG A 15 13.70 15.63 12.63
N GLY A 16 13.64 15.07 11.41
CA GLY A 16 14.67 14.18 10.85
C GLY A 16 14.59 12.70 11.27
N GLY A 17 13.75 12.34 12.25
CA GLY A 17 13.49 10.94 12.61
C GLY A 17 12.49 10.25 11.66
N PRO A 18 12.22 8.94 11.83
CA PRO A 18 11.24 8.20 11.04
C PRO A 18 9.86 8.86 11.04
N LEU A 19 9.19 8.88 9.89
CA LEU A 19 7.85 9.43 9.79
C LEU A 19 6.84 8.58 10.58
N SER A 20 6.07 9.21 11.47
CA SER A 20 5.04 8.52 12.24
C SER A 20 3.85 8.11 11.36
N PRO A 21 3.32 6.87 11.49
CA PRO A 21 2.10 6.44 10.80
C PRO A 21 0.90 7.36 11.03
N ARG A 22 0.79 7.99 12.21
CA ARG A 22 -0.32 8.90 12.52
C ARG A 22 -0.33 10.13 11.61
N ILE A 23 0.84 10.62 11.21
CA ILE A 23 0.95 11.76 10.28
C ILE A 23 0.42 11.39 8.90
N ILE A 24 0.64 10.16 8.44
CA ILE A 24 0.09 9.66 7.17
C ILE A 24 -1.43 9.56 7.25
N GLN A 25 -1.97 9.03 8.35
CA GLN A 25 -3.43 8.97 8.56
C GLN A 25 -4.06 10.36 8.53
N LEU A 26 -3.51 11.33 9.27
CA LEU A 26 -3.97 12.72 9.28
C LEU A 26 -3.86 13.39 7.91
N THR A 27 -2.76 13.12 7.18
CA THR A 27 -2.58 13.64 5.82
C THR A 27 -3.65 13.07 4.89
N MET A 28 -3.93 11.77 4.97
CA MET A 28 -5.00 11.13 4.21
C MET A 28 -6.38 11.73 4.54
N GLU A 29 -6.68 11.95 5.83
CA GLU A 29 -7.91 12.62 6.29
C GLU A 29 -8.07 14.01 5.66
N ARG A 30 -6.99 14.80 5.62
CA ARG A 30 -7.01 16.13 4.97
C ARG A 30 -7.19 16.04 3.47
N LEU A 31 -6.45 15.15 2.81
CA LEU A 31 -6.50 14.98 1.36
C LEU A 31 -7.87 14.51 0.90
N ARG A 32 -8.50 13.55 1.60
CA ARG A 32 -9.83 13.09 1.22
C ARG A 32 -10.86 14.22 1.31
N GLY A 33 -10.79 15.07 2.34
CA GLY A 33 -11.66 16.23 2.45
C GLY A 33 -11.44 17.24 1.33
N ALA A 34 -10.17 17.55 1.02
CA ALA A 34 -9.83 18.48 -0.06
C ALA A 34 -10.21 17.97 -1.46
N LEU A 35 -10.25 16.65 -1.67
CA LEU A 35 -10.59 16.01 -2.94
C LEU A 35 -12.06 15.61 -3.04
N GLY A 36 -12.88 15.87 -2.01
CA GLY A 36 -14.28 15.43 -1.97
C GLY A 36 -14.46 13.91 -1.96
N LEU A 37 -13.46 13.17 -1.47
CA LEU A 37 -13.49 11.72 -1.35
C LEU A 37 -14.26 11.31 -0.07
N PRO A 38 -14.89 10.12 -0.06
CA PRO A 38 -15.63 9.64 1.09
C PRO A 38 -14.72 9.37 2.30
N ASP A 39 -15.28 9.38 3.51
CA ASP A 39 -14.53 9.09 4.74
C ASP A 39 -13.91 7.69 4.78
N SER A 40 -14.44 6.77 3.97
CA SER A 40 -13.88 5.44 3.77
C SER A 40 -12.51 5.46 3.05
N ALA A 41 -12.12 6.56 2.41
CA ALA A 41 -10.81 6.74 1.79
C ALA A 41 -9.71 6.86 2.86
N THR A 42 -9.26 5.70 3.35
CA THR A 42 -8.27 5.55 4.42
C THR A 42 -7.07 4.73 3.92
N PRO A 43 -5.91 4.76 4.60
CA PRO A 43 -4.79 3.90 4.24
C PRO A 43 -5.14 2.40 4.23
N HIS A 44 -6.04 1.97 5.12
CA HIS A 44 -6.53 0.59 5.15
C HIS A 44 -7.38 0.27 3.91
N ALA A 45 -8.29 1.16 3.52
CA ALA A 45 -9.10 0.99 2.32
C ALA A 45 -8.27 0.99 1.04
N LEU A 46 -7.18 1.79 0.97
CA LEU A 46 -6.23 1.74 -0.14
C LEU A 46 -5.52 0.39 -0.22
N ARG A 47 -5.05 -0.15 0.91
CA ARG A 47 -4.45 -1.48 0.98
C ARG A 47 -5.44 -2.56 0.53
N HIS A 48 -6.69 -2.48 0.99
CA HIS A 48 -7.72 -3.42 0.61
C HIS A 48 -8.07 -3.32 -0.88
N SER A 49 -8.24 -2.10 -1.40
CA SER A 49 -8.51 -1.87 -2.82
C SER A 49 -7.38 -2.42 -3.70
N PHE A 50 -6.13 -2.26 -3.28
CA PHE A 50 -4.98 -2.86 -3.95
C PHE A 50 -5.08 -4.40 -3.96
N ALA A 51 -5.31 -5.04 -2.81
CA ALA A 51 -5.45 -6.49 -2.72
C ALA A 51 -6.59 -7.01 -3.62
N THR A 52 -7.77 -6.40 -3.52
CA THR A 52 -8.95 -6.77 -4.29
C THR A 52 -8.74 -6.53 -5.79
N HIS A 53 -8.06 -5.43 -6.17
CA HIS A 53 -7.74 -5.16 -7.57
C HIS A 53 -6.83 -6.24 -8.16
N LEU A 54 -5.78 -6.61 -7.44
CA LEU A 54 -4.86 -7.66 -7.86
C LEU A 54 -5.57 -9.03 -7.94
N LEU A 55 -6.38 -9.39 -6.95
CA LEU A 55 -7.19 -10.62 -6.96
C LEU A 55 -8.17 -10.66 -8.14
N SER A 56 -8.86 -9.54 -8.43
CA SER A 56 -9.84 -9.46 -9.52
C SER A 56 -9.24 -9.68 -10.92
N ARG A 57 -7.91 -9.50 -11.06
CA ARG A 57 -7.16 -9.73 -12.30
C ARG A 57 -6.57 -11.13 -12.40
N GLY A 58 -6.99 -12.05 -11.52
CA GLY A 58 -6.49 -13.42 -11.44
C GLY A 58 -5.33 -13.60 -10.47
N GLY A 59 -4.80 -12.52 -9.89
CA GLY A 59 -3.59 -12.55 -9.09
C GLY A 59 -3.56 -13.63 -8.01
N ASP A 60 -2.45 -14.36 -7.93
CA ASP A 60 -2.21 -15.35 -6.88
C ASP A 60 -2.29 -14.73 -5.47
N LEU A 61 -3.17 -15.29 -4.64
CA LEU A 61 -3.38 -14.87 -3.27
C LEU A 61 -2.09 -14.92 -2.44
N ARG A 62 -1.24 -15.93 -2.68
CA ARG A 62 0.02 -16.07 -1.96
C ARG A 62 1.00 -14.96 -2.32
N ALA A 63 1.15 -14.68 -3.61
CA ALA A 63 1.93 -13.55 -4.10
C ALA A 63 1.43 -12.20 -3.55
N ILE A 64 0.11 -12.01 -3.47
CA ILE A 64 -0.49 -10.78 -2.94
C ILE A 64 -0.21 -10.65 -1.42
N GLN A 65 -0.21 -11.76 -0.68
CA GLN A 65 0.17 -11.77 0.75
C GLN A 65 1.63 -11.36 0.96
N GLU A 66 2.54 -11.85 0.12
CA GLU A 66 3.94 -11.51 0.16
C GLU A 66 4.15 -10.02 -0.17
N LEU A 67 3.45 -9.52 -1.20
CA LEU A 67 3.51 -8.13 -1.62
C LEU A 67 2.96 -7.15 -0.56
N LEU A 68 1.93 -7.57 0.17
CA LEU A 68 1.36 -6.79 1.27
C LEU A 68 2.11 -6.96 2.61
N GLY A 69 3.09 -7.86 2.66
CA GLY A 69 3.91 -8.16 3.83
C GLY A 69 3.11 -8.75 4.98
N HIS A 70 2.67 -10.01 4.87
CA HIS A 70 1.91 -10.82 5.87
C HIS A 70 0.68 -10.13 6.53
N ALA A 71 0.36 -8.89 6.16
CA ALA A 71 -0.60 -8.05 6.84
C ALA A 71 -2.01 -8.40 6.40
N SER A 72 -2.59 -9.36 7.14
CA SER A 72 -4.02 -9.62 7.34
C SER A 72 -4.88 -9.68 6.07
N LEU A 73 -4.83 -10.83 5.40
CA LEU A 73 -5.97 -11.35 4.64
C LEU A 73 -6.98 -11.99 5.60
N SER A 74 -7.70 -11.15 6.35
CA SER A 74 -8.92 -11.54 7.06
C SER A 74 -10.05 -10.73 6.45
N THR A 75 -10.97 -11.34 5.69
CA THR A 75 -11.98 -12.28 6.16
C THR A 75 -12.41 -13.20 5.01
N THR A 76 -12.45 -14.51 5.28
CA THR A 76 -12.92 -15.61 4.41
C THR A 76 -12.02 -15.92 3.20
N GLN A 77 -11.19 -16.98 3.33
CA GLN A 77 -10.28 -17.45 2.28
C GLN A 77 -10.96 -18.51 1.40
N ILE A 78 -11.54 -18.09 0.28
CA ILE A 78 -11.82 -18.96 -0.86
C ILE A 78 -11.36 -18.23 -2.11
N TYR A 79 -10.09 -18.36 -2.53
CA TYR A 79 -9.67 -17.82 -3.83
C TYR A 79 -8.64 -18.74 -4.47
N THR A 80 -9.03 -19.25 -5.63
CA THR A 80 -8.29 -20.14 -6.53
C THR A 80 -7.23 -19.33 -7.27
N GLY A 81 -5.98 -19.80 -7.22
CA GLY A 81 -4.84 -19.12 -7.83
C GLY A 81 -4.79 -19.22 -9.35
N ILE A 82 -4.05 -18.30 -9.97
CA ILE A 82 -2.99 -18.49 -10.98
C ILE A 82 -2.46 -17.10 -11.41
N ASP A 83 -1.17 -17.02 -11.74
CA ASP A 83 -0.43 -15.91 -12.37
C ASP A 83 0.15 -14.83 -11.45
N THR A 84 1.21 -15.25 -10.76
CA THR A 84 2.11 -14.46 -9.91
C THR A 84 3.00 -13.51 -10.72
N GLU A 85 3.38 -13.86 -11.96
CA GLU A 85 4.30 -13.07 -12.78
C GLU A 85 3.68 -11.75 -13.22
N ARG A 86 2.43 -11.80 -13.69
CA ARG A 86 1.72 -10.59 -14.12
C ARG A 86 1.51 -9.59 -13.00
N LEU A 87 1.33 -10.06 -11.76
CA LEU A 87 1.22 -9.20 -10.57
C LEU A 87 2.50 -8.41 -10.32
N PHE A 88 3.65 -9.07 -10.37
CA PHE A 88 4.94 -8.42 -10.17
C PHE A 88 5.25 -7.41 -11.27
N GLU A 89 4.86 -7.65 -12.52
CA GLU A 89 5.00 -6.67 -13.61
C GLU A 89 4.19 -5.40 -13.38
N VAL A 90 2.91 -5.53 -12.98
CA VAL A 90 2.05 -4.37 -12.68
C VAL A 90 2.62 -3.58 -11.49
N TYR A 91 3.09 -4.28 -10.45
CA TYR A 91 3.77 -3.63 -9.34
C TYR A 91 5.02 -2.88 -9.79
N LYS A 92 5.90 -3.53 -10.56
CA LYS A 92 7.15 -2.92 -11.05
C LYS A 92 6.90 -1.69 -11.93
N SER A 93 5.92 -1.75 -12.83
CA SER A 93 5.58 -0.63 -13.71
C SER A 93 4.95 0.56 -12.98
N ALA A 94 4.23 0.32 -11.89
CA ALA A 94 3.54 1.37 -11.13
C ALA A 94 4.39 1.94 -9.98
N HIS A 95 5.36 1.18 -9.47
CA HIS A 95 6.13 1.59 -8.30
C HIS A 95 7.39 2.37 -8.71
N PRO A 96 7.58 3.62 -8.25
CA PRO A 96 8.62 4.54 -8.75
C PRO A 96 10.08 4.13 -8.43
N ARG A 97 10.30 2.96 -7.82
CA ARG A 97 11.62 2.43 -7.40
C ARG A 97 11.75 0.91 -7.56
N ALA A 98 10.85 0.25 -8.30
CA ALA A 98 10.85 -1.20 -8.49
C ALA A 98 11.48 -1.63 -9.83
#